data_AF-A0A7J2U3J7-F1
#
_entry.id   AF-A0A7J2U3J7-F1
#
_cell.length_a   1.000
_cell.length_b   1.000
_cell.length_c   1.000
_cell.angle_alpha   90.00
_cell.angle_beta   90.00
_cell.angle_gamma   90.00
#
_symmetry.space_group_name_H-M   'P 1'
#
loop_
_entity.id
_entity.type
_entity.pdbx_description
1 polymer ?
#
loop_
_entity_poly.entity_id
_entity_poly.type
_entity_poly.pdbx_seq_one_letter_code
_entity_poly.pdbx_strand_id
1 'polypeptide(L)'
;MQIARGALELEDPSPPKSFAEYMLRPDYSLWLYTVTALLLATLLCIAIPVKVLEPFRWFLGTLFTLFIPGYVTVEALYPDESSLKPLERVALSIGLSLAITPLLGLLLNYTPWGIRLGPVTTALSLYTTIVMIIASYRKYELVRLVSRARKSYRLSSSK
;
A
#
# COMPACT_ATOMS: atom_id res chain seq x y z
N MET A 1 -44.05 -9.39 2.62
CA MET A 1 -42.91 -10.26 2.97
C MET A 1 -41.80 -10.04 1.94
N GLN A 2 -40.88 -9.11 2.21
CA GLN A 2 -39.63 -8.95 1.46
C GLN A 2 -38.54 -8.66 2.48
N ILE A 3 -37.68 -9.64 2.69
CA ILE A 3 -36.51 -9.54 3.56
C ILE A 3 -35.46 -8.79 2.72
N ALA A 4 -35.42 -7.47 2.86
CA ALA A 4 -34.38 -6.64 2.27
C ALA A 4 -33.03 -7.06 2.89
N ARG A 5 -32.14 -7.55 2.03
CA ARG A 5 -30.81 -8.07 2.40
C ARG A 5 -30.07 -7.02 3.24
N GLY A 6 -29.52 -7.46 4.37
CA GLY A 6 -28.70 -6.67 5.27
C GLY A 6 -27.39 -6.19 4.65
N ALA A 7 -27.47 -5.19 3.78
CA ALA A 7 -26.36 -4.33 3.44
C ALA A 7 -26.27 -3.26 4.54
N LEU A 8 -25.56 -3.58 5.63
CA LEU A 8 -25.04 -2.55 6.53
C LEU A 8 -23.95 -1.80 5.76
N GLU A 9 -24.34 -0.91 4.86
CA GLU A 9 -23.42 0.04 4.24
C GLU A 9 -23.10 1.07 5.32
N LEU A 10 -21.99 0.86 6.03
CA LEU A 10 -21.48 1.80 7.02
C LEU A 10 -21.22 3.13 6.31
N GLU A 11 -22.20 4.03 6.39
CA GLU A 11 -22.17 5.34 5.77
C GLU A 11 -21.27 6.24 6.61
N ASP A 12 -20.08 6.62 6.10
CA ASP A 12 -19.23 7.61 6.76
C ASP A 12 -19.91 8.98 6.66
N PRO A 13 -20.32 9.61 7.79
CA PRO A 13 -20.95 10.92 7.78
C PRO A 13 -20.03 12.06 7.30
N SER A 14 -18.71 11.87 7.28
CA SER A 14 -17.75 12.90 6.87
C SER A 14 -16.55 12.33 6.10
N PRO A 15 -16.67 12.04 4.78
CA PRO A 15 -15.54 11.60 3.97
C PRO A 15 -14.45 12.67 3.89
N PRO A 16 -13.16 12.28 3.77
CA PRO A 16 -12.03 13.20 3.77
C PRO A 16 -12.12 14.21 2.63
N LYS A 17 -11.93 15.49 2.95
CA LYS A 17 -12.05 16.61 2.00
C LYS A 17 -10.72 16.98 1.35
N SER A 18 -9.60 16.56 1.94
CA SER A 18 -8.24 16.82 1.46
C SER A 18 -7.36 15.57 1.52
N PHE A 19 -6.28 15.55 0.73
CA PHE A 19 -5.31 14.47 0.74
C PHE A 19 -4.61 14.30 2.08
N ALA A 20 -4.26 15.41 2.75
CA ALA A 20 -3.65 15.37 4.08
C ALA A 20 -4.61 14.79 5.13
N GLU A 21 -5.89 15.14 5.06
CA GLU A 21 -6.92 14.56 5.94
C GLU A 21 -7.09 13.06 5.70
N TYR A 22 -7.03 12.60 4.44
CA TYR A 22 -7.02 11.17 4.14
C TYR A 22 -5.82 10.47 4.78
N MET A 23 -4.61 11.02 4.63
CA MET A 23 -3.39 10.44 5.20
C MET A 23 -3.40 10.40 6.73
N LEU A 24 -3.95 11.44 7.38
CA LEU A 24 -3.98 11.57 8.84
C LEU A 24 -5.11 10.79 9.50
N ARG A 25 -6.17 10.41 8.77
CA ARG A 25 -7.27 9.60 9.31
C ARG A 25 -6.86 8.12 9.35
N PRO A 26 -6.70 7.51 10.54
CA PRO A 26 -6.30 6.12 10.66
C PRO A 26 -7.31 5.19 9.97
N ASP A 27 -8.60 5.51 10.07
CA ASP A 27 -9.72 4.73 9.52
C ASP A 27 -9.52 4.35 8.03
N TYR A 28 -8.89 5.24 7.25
CA TYR A 28 -8.61 5.03 5.82
C TYR A 28 -7.15 4.65 5.53
N SER A 29 -6.22 5.12 6.35
CA SER A 29 -4.77 5.04 6.08
C SER A 29 -4.04 3.98 6.89
N LEU A 30 -4.75 3.05 7.56
CA LEU A 30 -4.12 1.93 8.29
C LEU A 30 -3.09 1.17 7.44
N TRP A 31 -3.42 0.85 6.18
CA TRP A 31 -2.51 0.14 5.29
C TRP A 31 -1.22 0.93 4.98
N LEU A 32 -1.31 2.26 4.90
CA LEU A 32 -0.16 3.14 4.70
C LEU A 32 0.74 3.10 5.93
N TYR A 33 0.14 3.19 7.12
CA TYR A 33 0.88 3.15 8.37
C TYR A 33 1.56 1.80 8.60
N THR A 34 0.90 0.69 8.27
CA THR A 34 1.52 -0.64 8.38
C THR A 34 2.70 -0.80 7.43
N VAL A 35 2.56 -0.39 6.16
CA VAL A 35 3.67 -0.42 5.19
C VAL A 35 4.82 0.49 5.64
N THR A 36 4.51 1.70 6.11
CA THR A 36 5.53 2.64 6.60
C THR A 36 6.26 2.09 7.82
N ALA A 37 5.53 1.52 8.79
CA ALA A 37 6.12 0.90 9.97
C ALA A 37 7.02 -0.28 9.60
N LEU A 38 6.59 -1.16 8.68
CA LEU A 38 7.39 -2.29 8.20
C LEU A 38 8.64 -1.84 7.44
N LEU A 39 8.53 -0.82 6.59
CA LEU A 39 9.65 -0.22 5.88
C LEU A 39 10.68 0.34 6.87
N LEU A 40 10.24 1.15 7.84
CA LEU A 40 11.12 1.73 8.86
C LEU A 40 11.74 0.67 9.75
N ALA A 41 10.97 -0.34 10.18
CA ALA A 41 11.49 -1.45 10.98
C ALA A 41 12.56 -2.24 10.21
N THR A 42 12.35 -2.47 8.92
CA THR A 42 13.33 -3.14 8.04
C THR A 42 14.60 -2.31 7.92
N LEU A 43 14.48 -1.00 7.67
CA LEU A 43 15.62 -0.09 7.59
C LEU A 43 16.40 -0.02 8.91
N LEU A 44 15.71 0.06 10.05
CA LEU A 44 16.33 0.07 11.38
C LEU A 44 17.08 -1.24 11.67
N CYS A 45 16.49 -2.39 11.35
CA CYS A 45 17.14 -3.69 11.52
C CYS A 45 18.38 -3.84 10.63
N ILE A 46 18.40 -3.22 9.46
CA ILE A 46 19.57 -3.21 8.57
C ILE A 46 20.62 -2.22 9.07
N ALA A 47 20.22 -1.06 9.58
CA ALA A 47 21.12 0.00 10.04
C ALA A 47 21.82 -0.29 11.37
N ILE A 48 21.22 -1.10 12.25
CA ILE A 48 21.74 -1.41 13.58
C ILE A 48 22.27 -2.86 13.62
N PRO A 49 23.58 -3.10 13.42
CA PRO A 49 24.15 -4.44 13.31
C PRO A 49 24.40 -5.07 14.70
N VAL A 50 23.33 -5.34 15.46
CA VAL A 50 23.39 -6.05 16.74
C VAL A 50 22.86 -7.47 16.60
N LYS A 51 23.53 -8.45 17.24
CA LYS A 51 23.19 -9.87 17.15
C LYS A 51 21.73 -10.18 17.52
N VAL A 52 21.18 -9.46 18.50
CA VAL A 52 19.78 -9.64 18.95
C VAL A 52 18.77 -9.33 17.83
N LEU A 53 19.11 -8.45 16.89
CA LEU A 53 18.24 -8.09 15.76
C LEU A 53 18.46 -8.95 14.51
N GLU A 54 19.47 -9.84 14.48
CA GLU A 54 19.74 -10.68 13.30
C GLU A 54 18.55 -11.53 12.84
N PRO A 55 17.81 -12.22 13.73
CA PRO A 55 16.63 -12.98 13.32
C PRO A 55 15.54 -12.08 12.72
N PHE A 56 15.34 -10.91 13.30
CA PHE A 56 14.37 -9.92 12.80
C PHE A 56 14.79 -9.38 11.44
N ARG A 57 16.08 -9.17 11.21
CA ARG A 57 16.62 -8.71 9.92
C ARG A 57 16.37 -9.71 8.81
N TRP A 58 16.53 -11.02 9.07
CA TRP A 58 16.19 -12.04 8.09
C TRP A 58 14.69 -12.09 7.82
N PHE A 59 13.88 -12.12 8.87
CA PHE A 59 12.43 -12.20 8.73
C PHE A 59 11.84 -10.98 8.02
N LEU A 60 12.14 -9.77 8.52
CA LEU A 60 11.66 -8.51 7.95
C LEU A 60 12.27 -8.25 6.57
N GLY A 61 13.54 -8.57 6.36
CA GLY A 61 14.19 -8.44 5.05
C GLY A 61 13.47 -9.31 4.01
N THR A 62 13.24 -10.59 4.30
CA THR A 62 12.52 -11.49 3.41
C THR A 62 11.08 -11.04 3.18
N LEU A 63 10.35 -10.68 4.24
CA LEU A 63 8.97 -10.19 4.12
C LEU A 63 8.91 -8.92 3.27
N PHE A 64 9.82 -7.97 3.51
CA PHE A 64 9.91 -6.74 2.76
C PHE A 64 10.18 -7.02 1.28
N THR A 65 11.21 -7.80 0.97
CA THR A 65 11.61 -8.12 -0.41
C THR A 65 10.56 -8.93 -1.17
N LEU A 66 9.85 -9.87 -0.52
CA LEU A 66 8.93 -10.78 -1.20
C LEU A 66 7.48 -10.29 -1.26
N PHE A 67 7.12 -9.25 -0.51
CA PHE A 67 5.72 -8.85 -0.41
C PHE A 67 5.50 -7.34 -0.55
N ILE A 68 6.31 -6.51 0.12
CA ILE A 68 5.96 -5.08 0.32
C ILE A 68 5.95 -4.27 -0.99
N PRO A 69 6.99 -4.30 -1.86
CA PRO A 69 6.97 -3.61 -3.16
C PRO A 69 5.79 -4.03 -4.03
N GLY A 70 5.48 -5.32 -4.07
CA GLY A 70 4.33 -5.82 -4.81
C GLY A 70 2.99 -5.39 -4.22
N TYR A 71 2.85 -5.44 -2.89
CA TYR A 71 1.65 -4.99 -2.18
C TYR A 71 1.32 -3.52 -2.47
N VAL A 72 2.28 -2.61 -2.30
CA VAL A 72 2.05 -1.18 -2.62
C VAL A 72 1.71 -0.97 -4.09
N THR A 73 2.22 -1.82 -4.98
CA THR A 73 1.91 -1.78 -6.41
C THR A 73 0.49 -2.26 -6.69
N VAL A 74 0.01 -3.31 -6.03
CA VAL A 74 -1.39 -3.74 -6.13
C VAL A 74 -2.32 -2.65 -5.61
N GLU A 75 -1.99 -2.05 -4.45
CA GLU A 75 -2.77 -0.92 -3.91
C GLU A 75 -2.75 0.30 -4.84
N ALA A 76 -1.65 0.52 -5.56
CA ALA A 76 -1.58 1.54 -6.59
C ALA A 76 -2.45 1.20 -7.79
N LEU A 77 -2.41 -0.03 -8.31
CA LEU A 77 -3.10 -0.44 -9.52
C LEU A 77 -4.61 -0.60 -9.32
N TYR A 78 -5.00 -1.17 -8.19
CA TYR A 78 -6.35 -1.57 -7.80
C TYR A 78 -6.75 -0.91 -6.47
N PRO A 79 -6.99 0.43 -6.49
CA PRO A 79 -7.30 1.20 -5.27
C PRO A 79 -8.66 0.86 -4.67
N ASP A 80 -9.56 0.25 -5.44
CA ASP A 80 -10.86 -0.20 -4.98
C ASP A 80 -10.73 -1.57 -4.29
N GLU A 81 -11.14 -1.64 -3.03
CA GLU A 81 -11.14 -2.88 -2.22
C GLU A 81 -12.03 -3.97 -2.85
N SER A 82 -13.08 -3.59 -3.57
CA SER A 82 -14.03 -4.52 -4.21
C SER A 82 -13.54 -5.09 -5.54
N SER A 83 -12.46 -4.54 -6.10
CA SER A 83 -11.96 -4.93 -7.43
C SER A 83 -11.25 -6.28 -7.45
N LEU A 84 -10.75 -6.76 -6.30
CA LEU A 84 -9.99 -8.01 -6.19
C LEU A 84 -10.43 -8.76 -4.94
N LYS A 85 -10.55 -10.09 -5.02
CA LYS A 85 -10.74 -10.91 -3.82
C LYS A 85 -9.49 -10.87 -2.95
N PRO A 86 -9.60 -11.05 -1.62
CA PRO A 86 -8.44 -10.99 -0.72
C PRO A 86 -7.31 -11.94 -1.12
N LEU A 87 -7.63 -13.17 -1.55
CA LEU A 87 -6.63 -14.14 -1.99
C LEU A 87 -5.93 -13.72 -3.30
N GLU A 88 -6.67 -13.14 -4.24
CA GLU A 88 -6.13 -12.63 -5.50
C GLU A 88 -5.18 -11.46 -5.24
N ARG A 89 -5.54 -10.55 -4.32
CA ARG A 89 -4.70 -9.42 -3.90
C ARG A 89 -3.37 -9.90 -3.31
N VAL A 90 -3.40 -10.91 -2.44
CA VAL A 90 -2.18 -11.49 -1.86
C VAL A 90 -1.32 -12.17 -2.93
N ALA A 91 -1.92 -12.98 -3.81
CA ALA A 91 -1.21 -13.67 -4.88
C ALA A 91 -0.53 -12.67 -5.85
N LEU A 92 -1.25 -11.63 -6.26
CA LEU A 92 -0.72 -10.56 -7.11
C LEU A 92 0.40 -9.78 -6.42
N SER A 93 0.27 -9.52 -5.11
CA SER A 93 1.31 -8.82 -4.35
C SER A 93 2.61 -9.62 -4.34
N ILE A 94 2.54 -10.93 -4.09
CA ILE A 94 3.72 -11.80 -4.13
C ILE A 94 4.30 -11.86 -5.55
N GLY A 95 3.46 -12.08 -6.56
CA GLY A 95 3.88 -12.16 -7.96
C GLY A 95 4.56 -10.88 -8.45
N LEU A 96 4.00 -9.72 -8.13
CA LEU A 96 4.58 -8.42 -8.48
C LEU A 96 5.89 -8.18 -7.73
N SER A 97 5.99 -8.53 -6.45
CA SER A 97 7.25 -8.35 -5.70
C SER A 97 8.38 -9.22 -6.26
N LEU A 98 8.08 -10.45 -6.66
CA LEU A 98 9.01 -11.36 -7.33
C LEU A 98 9.44 -10.86 -8.72
N ALA A 99 8.61 -10.08 -9.41
CA ALA A 99 8.99 -9.43 -10.66
C ALA A 99 9.83 -8.17 -10.41
N ILE A 100 9.37 -7.29 -9.53
CA ILE A 100 9.94 -5.96 -9.27
C ILE A 100 11.32 -6.07 -8.62
N THR A 101 11.48 -6.93 -7.63
CA THR A 101 12.71 -6.97 -6.82
C THR A 101 13.94 -7.36 -7.65
N PRO A 102 13.95 -8.49 -8.38
CA PRO A 102 15.09 -8.85 -9.22
C PRO A 102 15.31 -7.86 -10.35
N LEU A 103 14.24 -7.28 -10.90
CA LEU A 103 14.34 -6.27 -11.95
C LEU A 103 15.05 -5.01 -11.44
N LEU A 104 14.71 -4.51 -10.24
CA LEU A 104 15.42 -3.40 -9.61
C LEU A 104 16.87 -3.75 -9.28
N GLY A 105 17.13 -4.98 -8.81
CA GLY A 105 18.49 -5.47 -8.59
C GLY A 105 19.31 -5.49 -9.89
N LEU A 106 18.72 -5.95 -10.99
CA LEU A 106 19.35 -5.97 -12.31
C LEU A 106 19.60 -4.54 -12.83
N LEU A 107 18.63 -3.64 -12.68
CA LEU A 107 18.79 -2.22 -13.05
C LEU A 107 19.94 -1.58 -12.26
N LEU A 108 20.03 -1.86 -10.96
CA LEU A 108 21.14 -1.38 -10.11
C LEU A 108 22.50 -1.94 -10.53
N ASN A 109 22.55 -3.12 -11.16
CA ASN A 109 23.80 -3.67 -11.68
C ASN A 109 24.45 -2.76 -12.75
N TYR A 110 23.65 -1.97 -13.47
CA TYR A 110 24.12 -0.99 -14.44
C TYR A 110 24.53 0.35 -13.80
N THR A 111 24.39 0.48 -12.48
CA THR A 111 24.81 1.68 -11.74
C THR A 111 26.20 1.48 -11.11
N PRO A 112 26.96 2.56 -10.83
CA PRO A 112 28.30 2.46 -10.24
C PRO A 112 28.35 1.74 -8.89
N TRP A 113 27.21 1.60 -8.21
CA TRP A 113 27.11 0.98 -6.89
C TRP A 113 26.95 -0.55 -6.93
N GLY A 114 26.49 -1.12 -8.05
CA GLY A 114 26.30 -2.56 -8.25
C GLY A 114 25.26 -3.22 -7.34
N ILE A 115 25.21 -4.56 -7.35
CA ILE A 115 24.29 -5.38 -6.53
C ILE A 115 24.86 -5.56 -5.12
N ARG A 116 24.85 -4.49 -4.32
CA ARG A 116 25.20 -4.51 -2.89
C ARG A 116 23.95 -4.30 -2.05
N LEU A 117 24.00 -4.73 -0.78
CA LEU A 117 22.87 -4.60 0.16
C LEU A 117 22.36 -3.15 0.28
N GLY A 118 23.27 -2.18 0.43
CA GLY A 118 22.92 -0.76 0.55
C GLY A 118 22.12 -0.23 -0.65
N PRO A 119 22.68 -0.24 -1.86
CA PRO A 119 22.00 0.21 -3.08
C PRO A 119 20.65 -0.48 -3.34
N VAL A 120 20.58 -1.80 -3.16
CA VAL A 120 19.35 -2.58 -3.35
C VAL A 120 18.27 -2.16 -2.34
N THR A 121 18.65 -2.04 -1.07
CA THR A 121 17.74 -1.61 -0.01
C THR A 121 17.25 -0.18 -0.26
N THR A 122 18.14 0.73 -0.65
CA THR A 122 17.79 2.13 -0.97
C THR A 122 16.84 2.22 -2.16
N ALA A 123 17.11 1.49 -3.25
CA ALA A 123 16.25 1.51 -4.42
C ALA A 123 14.86 0.92 -4.13
N LEU A 124 14.78 -0.21 -3.43
CA LEU A 124 13.50 -0.80 -3.04
C LEU A 124 12.73 0.09 -2.07
N SER A 125 13.41 0.76 -1.14
CA SER A 125 12.79 1.70 -0.21
C SER A 125 12.24 2.92 -0.92
N LEU A 126 12.99 3.47 -1.88
CA LEU A 126 12.56 4.60 -2.70
C LEU A 126 11.37 4.21 -3.58
N TYR A 127 11.46 3.06 -4.26
CA TYR A 127 10.36 2.50 -5.05
C TYR A 127 9.09 2.35 -4.20
N THR A 128 9.20 1.68 -3.05
CA THR A 128 8.08 1.44 -2.14
C THR A 128 7.45 2.74 -1.68
N THR A 129 8.28 3.73 -1.31
CA THR A 129 7.80 5.04 -0.84
C THR A 129 7.05 5.79 -1.94
N ILE A 130 7.61 5.85 -3.16
CA ILE A 130 6.98 6.54 -4.30
C ILE A 130 5.66 5.88 -4.65
N VAL A 131 5.64 4.55 -4.80
CA VAL A 131 4.43 3.81 -5.18
C VAL A 131 3.38 3.88 -4.08
N MET A 132 3.77 3.85 -2.81
CA MET A 132 2.86 4.06 -1.67
C MET A 132 2.19 5.43 -1.72
N ILE A 133 2.92 6.50 -2.05
CA ILE A 133 2.34 7.85 -2.21
C ILE A 133 1.35 7.87 -3.38
N ILE A 134 1.71 7.26 -4.52
CA ILE A 134 0.83 7.16 -5.70
C ILE A 134 -0.45 6.38 -5.35
N ALA A 135 -0.34 5.25 -4.66
CA ALA A 135 -1.47 4.45 -4.21
C ALA A 135 -2.39 5.23 -3.27
N SER A 136 -1.80 5.96 -2.33
CA SER A 136 -2.54 6.82 -1.40
C SER A 136 -3.35 7.89 -2.15
N TYR A 137 -2.73 8.53 -3.15
CA TYR A 137 -3.40 9.52 -3.97
C TYR A 137 -4.56 8.92 -4.79
N ARG A 138 -4.36 7.74 -5.37
CA ARG A 138 -5.41 7.03 -6.13
C ARG A 138 -6.58 6.61 -5.25
N LYS A 139 -6.32 6.11 -4.04
CA LYS A 139 -7.38 5.78 -3.07
C LYS A 139 -8.15 7.01 -2.60
N TYR A 140 -7.46 8.12 -2.35
CA TYR A 140 -8.10 9.39 -2.00
C TYR A 140 -9.04 9.88 -3.12
N GLU A 141 -8.58 9.88 -4.37
CA GLU A 141 -9.42 10.27 -5.51
C GLU A 141 -10.65 9.35 -5.64
N LEU A 142 -10.51 8.04 -5.44
CA LEU A 142 -11.65 7.11 -5.45
C LEU A 142 -12.70 7.48 -4.38
N VAL A 143 -12.29 7.71 -3.13
CA VAL A 143 -13.19 8.11 -2.03
C VAL A 143 -13.89 9.43 -2.34
N ARG A 144 -13.16 10.39 -2.91
CA ARG A 144 -13.70 11.69 -3.33
C ARG A 144 -14.73 11.57 -4.46
N LEU A 145 -14.50 10.68 -5.42
CA LEU A 145 -15.43 10.45 -6.54
C LEU A 145 -16.72 9.78 -6.06
N VAL A 146 -16.61 8.74 -5.22
CA VAL A 146 -17.77 8.02 -4.67
C VAL A 146 -18.63 8.95 -3.80
N SER A 147 -18.02 9.76 -2.94
CA SER A 147 -18.76 10.72 -2.10
C SER A 147 -19.50 11.79 -2.91
N ARG A 148 -18.90 12.28 -4.01
CA ARG A 148 -19.54 13.21 -4.94
C ARG A 148 -20.73 12.57 -5.67
N ALA A 149 -20.55 11.36 -6.21
CA ALA A 149 -21.61 10.64 -6.91
C ALA A 149 -22.82 10.38 -6.01
N ARG A 150 -22.59 9.94 -4.76
CA ARG A 150 -23.66 9.72 -3.77
C ARG A 150 -24.42 11.00 -3.43
N LYS A 151 -23.72 12.13 -3.24
CA LYS A 151 -24.37 13.42 -2.95
C LYS A 151 -25.31 13.85 -4.09
N SER A 152 -24.90 13.67 -5.34
CA SER A 152 -25.74 13.96 -6.50
C SER A 152 -27.00 13.08 -6.56
N TYR A 153 -26.88 11.78 -6.25
CA TYR A 153 -28.02 10.86 -6.22
C TYR A 153 -29.06 11.24 -5.16
N ARG A 154 -28.61 11.59 -3.94
CA ARG A 154 -29.49 12.00 -2.84
C ARG A 154 -30.29 13.27 -3.15
N LEU A 155 -29.70 14.21 -3.88
CA LEU A 155 -30.38 15.43 -4.31
C LEU A 155 -31.44 15.18 -5.39
N SER A 156 -31.26 14.16 -6.23
CA SER A 156 -32.23 13.77 -7.26
C SER A 156 -33.42 12.99 -6.69
N SER A 157 -33.23 12.21 -5.62
CA SER A 157 -34.30 11.41 -5.00
C SER A 157 -35.19 12.20 -4.03
N SER A 158 -34.77 13.41 -3.64
CA SER A 158 -35.51 14.27 -2.71
C SER A 158 -36.49 15.24 -3.41
N LYS A 159 -36.56 15.19 -4.74
CA LYS A 159 -37.51 15.95 -5.57
C LYS A 159 -38.58 15.01 -6.08
#